data_AF-A0A3M2EHB4-F1
#
_entry.id   AF-A0A3M2EHB4-F1
#
_cell.length_a   1.000
_cell.length_b   1.000
_cell.length_c   1.000
_cell.angle_alpha   90.00
_cell.angle_beta   90.00
_cell.angle_gamma   90.00
#
_symmetry.space_group_name_H-M   'P 1'
#
loop_
_entity.id
_entity.type
_entity.pdbx_description
1 polymer ?
#
loop_
_entity_poly.entity_id
_entity_poly.type
_entity_poly.pdbx_seq_one_letter_code
_entity_poly.pdbx_strand_id
1 'polypeptide(L)'
;MAGPLPDLTLVLGGAASGKSALAEALVAAEGGRKVYVATATAFDEEMRDKIRRHKARRDESWHTIEAGAEVPAVLAGLGGGDVVLIDCATLWLTAVVLADRDPDRATAELEAALGKTAATVVIVSNETGWGIVPENALARRFRNLQGALNRRLAERADLVVAVMAGIPLVLKDRRPGARP
;
A
#
# COMPACT_ATOMS: atom_id res chain seq x y z
N MET A 1 5.47 -13.87 12.51
CA MET A 1 5.04 -14.34 11.18
C MET A 1 6.13 -15.25 10.67
N ALA A 2 5.87 -16.55 10.50
CA ALA A 2 6.89 -17.53 10.15
C ALA A 2 6.64 -18.01 8.71
N GLY A 3 7.56 -17.69 7.80
CA GLY A 3 7.47 -17.99 6.36
C GLY A 3 7.66 -16.73 5.51
N PRO A 4 8.11 -16.89 4.25
CA PRO A 4 8.29 -15.77 3.33
C PRO A 4 6.97 -15.02 3.11
N LEU A 5 7.06 -13.75 2.77
CA LEU A 5 5.91 -13.00 2.30
C LEU A 5 5.29 -13.66 1.05
N PRO A 6 3.95 -13.70 0.94
CA PRO A 6 3.32 -14.05 -0.33
C PRO A 6 3.51 -12.91 -1.34
N ASP A 7 3.26 -13.20 -2.62
CA ASP A 7 3.40 -12.27 -3.75
C ASP A 7 2.67 -10.93 -3.50
N LEU A 8 1.51 -10.96 -2.83
CA LEU A 8 0.78 -9.75 -2.46
C LEU A 8 0.34 -9.76 -1.00
N THR A 9 0.80 -8.76 -0.26
CA THR A 9 0.38 -8.46 1.11
C THR A 9 -0.26 -7.07 1.20
N LEU A 10 -1.43 -6.98 1.84
CA LEU A 10 -2.09 -5.72 2.15
C LEU A 10 -1.96 -5.42 3.65
N VAL A 11 -1.37 -4.27 3.99
CA VAL A 11 -1.32 -3.75 5.36
C VAL A 11 -2.20 -2.50 5.44
N LEU A 12 -3.24 -2.55 6.25
CA LEU A 12 -4.20 -1.44 6.37
C LEU A 12 -4.48 -1.04 7.82
N GLY A 13 -5.05 0.15 8.00
CA GLY A 13 -5.43 0.64 9.33
C GLY A 13 -5.58 2.15 9.37
N GLY A 14 -6.03 2.67 10.51
CA GLY A 14 -6.23 4.11 10.70
C GLY A 14 -4.95 4.94 10.56
N ALA A 15 -5.09 6.27 10.50
CA ALA A 15 -3.96 7.18 10.60
C ALA A 15 -3.17 6.94 11.89
N ALA A 16 -1.84 7.09 11.84
CA ALA A 16 -0.93 6.87 12.98
C ALA A 16 -1.03 5.49 13.68
N SER A 17 -1.65 4.49 13.05
CA SER A 17 -1.81 3.14 13.63
C SER A 17 -0.53 2.31 13.71
N GLY A 18 0.56 2.74 13.06
CA GLY A 18 1.81 1.96 12.96
C GLY A 18 1.94 1.08 11.71
N LYS A 19 0.95 1.08 10.81
CA LYS A 19 0.94 0.24 9.60
C LYS A 19 2.17 0.38 8.68
N SER A 20 2.68 1.60 8.47
CA SER A 20 3.87 1.78 7.63
C SER A 20 5.11 1.16 8.27
N ALA A 21 5.27 1.25 9.61
CA ALA A 21 6.40 0.65 10.31
C ALA A 21 6.35 -0.88 10.23
N LEU A 22 5.16 -1.48 10.34
CA LEU A 22 4.97 -2.90 10.11
C LEU A 22 5.33 -3.30 8.67
N ALA A 23 4.83 -2.56 7.68
CA ALA A 23 5.08 -2.84 6.27
C ALA A 23 6.57 -2.71 5.90
N GLU A 24 7.27 -1.70 6.43
CA GLU A 24 8.73 -1.55 6.30
C GLU A 24 9.46 -2.74 6.91
N ALA A 25 9.08 -3.18 8.12
CA ALA A 25 9.69 -4.32 8.78
C ALA A 25 9.47 -5.64 8.01
N LEU A 26 8.28 -5.82 7.41
CA LEU A 26 7.98 -6.97 6.55
C LEU A 26 8.91 -7.01 5.33
N VAL A 27 9.06 -5.90 4.61
CA VAL A 27 9.93 -5.84 3.43
C VAL A 27 11.41 -5.95 3.79
N ALA A 28 11.84 -5.34 4.90
CA ALA A 28 13.22 -5.39 5.36
C ALA A 28 13.66 -6.81 5.77
N ALA A 29 12.73 -7.65 6.23
CA ALA A 29 13.00 -9.03 6.60
C ALA A 29 13.22 -9.97 5.39
N GLU A 30 12.83 -9.55 4.18
CA GLU A 30 12.97 -10.34 2.97
C GLU A 30 14.35 -10.20 2.32
N GLY A 31 14.73 -11.26 1.58
CA GLY A 31 15.87 -11.22 0.66
C GLY A 31 15.59 -10.31 -0.55
N GLY A 32 16.61 -10.08 -1.39
CA GLY A 32 16.43 -9.33 -2.64
C GLY A 32 16.56 -7.81 -2.52
N ARG A 33 16.25 -7.11 -3.61
CA ARG A 33 16.39 -5.65 -3.76
C ARG A 33 15.13 -4.95 -3.23
N LYS A 34 15.30 -4.04 -2.28
CA LYS A 34 14.19 -3.33 -1.63
C LYS A 34 13.81 -2.11 -2.45
N VAL A 35 12.55 -2.03 -2.87
CA VAL A 35 12.03 -0.93 -3.68
C VAL A 35 10.89 -0.24 -2.94
N TYR A 36 11.03 1.05 -2.67
CA TYR A 36 9.97 1.88 -2.13
C TYR A 36 9.29 2.68 -3.25
N VAL A 37 8.00 2.46 -3.44
CA VAL A 37 7.20 3.18 -4.42
C VAL A 37 6.41 4.26 -3.69
N ALA A 38 6.87 5.50 -3.81
CA ALA A 38 6.22 6.66 -3.25
C ALA A 38 5.05 7.10 -4.14
N THR A 39 3.84 7.07 -3.56
CA THR A 39 2.61 7.50 -4.25
C THR A 39 2.19 8.92 -3.86
N ALA A 40 2.75 9.42 -2.76
CA ALA A 40 2.55 10.78 -2.29
C ALA A 40 3.18 11.78 -3.25
N THR A 41 2.41 12.78 -3.66
CA THR A 41 2.97 14.05 -4.15
C THR A 41 2.98 15.01 -2.96
N ALA A 42 4.14 15.58 -2.64
CA ALA A 42 4.30 16.43 -1.46
C ALA A 42 3.66 17.81 -1.65
N PHE A 43 2.33 17.88 -1.49
CA PHE A 43 1.57 19.13 -1.61
C PHE A 43 1.67 20.02 -0.36
N ASP A 44 2.02 19.46 0.80
CA ASP A 44 2.17 20.19 2.08
C ASP A 44 3.41 19.78 2.88
N GLU A 45 3.77 20.59 3.88
CA GLU A 45 4.97 20.44 4.70
C GLU A 45 4.88 19.25 5.67
N GLU A 46 3.68 18.90 6.13
CA GLU A 46 3.45 17.72 6.98
C GLU A 46 3.77 16.43 6.22
N MET A 47 3.40 16.37 4.94
CA MET A 47 3.72 15.27 4.04
C MET A 47 5.22 15.22 3.73
N ARG A 48 5.88 16.38 3.59
CA ARG A 48 7.35 16.44 3.45
C ARG A 48 8.07 15.91 4.69
N ASP A 49 7.59 16.25 5.88
CA ASP A 49 8.14 15.76 7.15
C ASP A 49 7.94 14.27 7.33
N LYS A 50 6.76 13.79 6.96
CA LYS A 50 6.46 12.37 6.94
C LYS A 50 7.38 11.63 5.96
N ILE A 51 7.55 12.14 4.74
CA ILE A 51 8.50 11.59 3.75
C ILE A 51 9.92 11.60 4.30
N ARG A 52 10.37 12.68 4.95
CA ARG A 52 11.70 12.77 5.59
C ARG A 52 11.88 11.71 6.66
N ARG A 53 10.91 11.54 7.57
CA ARG A 53 10.95 10.49 8.60
C ARG A 53 10.97 9.08 8.01
N HIS A 54 10.20 8.82 6.96
CA HIS A 54 10.25 7.54 6.25
C HIS A 54 11.58 7.33 5.54
N LYS A 55 12.15 8.37 4.91
CA LYS A 55 13.48 8.29 4.27
C LYS A 55 14.57 7.99 5.31
N ALA A 56 14.53 8.62 6.48
CA ALA A 56 15.52 8.40 7.55
C ALA A 56 15.47 6.99 8.18
N ARG A 57 14.35 6.28 8.06
CA ARG A 57 14.21 4.87 8.51
C ARG A 57 14.70 3.85 7.49
N ARG A 58 14.94 4.29 6.26
CA ARG A 58 15.48 3.48 5.18
C ARG A 58 16.97 3.77 5.08
N ASP A 59 17.78 2.74 5.21
CA ASP A 59 19.20 2.84 4.92
C ASP A 59 19.44 2.91 3.41
N GLU A 60 20.72 2.97 3.01
CA GLU A 60 21.13 3.03 1.60
C GLU A 60 20.73 1.78 0.78
N SER A 61 20.21 0.71 1.42
CA SER A 61 19.80 -0.51 0.72
C SER A 61 18.47 -0.37 -0.02
N TRP A 62 17.72 0.71 0.22
CA TRP A 62 16.43 0.97 -0.41
C TRP A 62 16.54 1.81 -1.69
N HIS A 63 15.98 1.30 -2.78
CA HIS A 63 15.75 2.09 -3.98
C HIS A 63 14.38 2.77 -3.92
N THR A 64 14.31 4.09 -4.02
CA THR A 64 13.04 4.83 -3.99
C THR A 64 12.63 5.27 -5.40
N ILE A 65 11.38 4.99 -5.78
CA ILE A 65 10.76 5.41 -7.04
C ILE A 65 9.55 6.28 -6.71
N GLU A 66 9.50 7.49 -7.23
CA GLU A 66 8.32 8.36 -7.13
C GLU A 66 7.37 8.07 -8.29
N ALA A 67 6.21 7.50 -7.99
CA ALA A 67 5.28 7.00 -9.00
C ALA A 67 4.02 7.84 -9.15
N GLY A 68 3.55 8.50 -8.08
CA GLY A 68 2.25 9.19 -8.10
C GLY A 68 1.12 8.24 -8.53
N ALA A 69 0.41 8.57 -9.61
CA ALA A 69 -0.64 7.74 -10.20
C ALA A 69 -0.11 6.58 -11.07
N GLU A 70 1.18 6.61 -11.46
CA GLU A 70 1.80 5.69 -12.43
C GLU A 70 2.39 4.42 -11.79
N VAL A 71 1.88 4.04 -10.61
CA VAL A 71 2.24 2.78 -9.93
C VAL A 71 2.13 1.55 -10.85
N PRO A 72 1.09 1.39 -11.70
CA PRO A 72 1.02 0.25 -12.62
C PRO A 72 2.21 0.16 -13.58
N ALA A 73 2.71 1.30 -14.07
CA ALA A 73 3.86 1.34 -14.97
C ALA A 73 5.15 0.97 -14.24
N VAL A 74 5.32 1.43 -12.99
CA VAL A 74 6.47 1.06 -12.15
C VAL A 74 6.51 -0.45 -11.91
N LEU A 75 5.37 -1.06 -11.55
CA LEU A 75 5.27 -2.50 -11.31
C LEU A 75 5.66 -3.36 -12.52
N ALA A 76 5.44 -2.86 -13.74
CA ALA A 76 5.81 -3.57 -14.97
C ALA A 76 7.34 -3.66 -15.19
N GLY A 77 8.12 -2.78 -14.57
CA GLY A 77 9.58 -2.78 -14.64
C GLY A 77 10.27 -3.59 -13.53
N LEU A 78 9.51 -4.17 -12.60
CA LEU A 78 10.05 -4.90 -11.45
C LEU A 78 10.12 -6.40 -11.73
N GLY A 79 11.19 -7.04 -11.24
CA GLY A 79 11.48 -8.46 -11.46
C GLY A 79 11.34 -9.29 -10.18
N GLY A 80 11.51 -10.62 -10.31
CA GLY A 80 11.32 -11.56 -9.21
C GLY A 80 12.31 -11.45 -8.04
N GLY A 81 13.37 -10.64 -8.18
CA GLY A 81 14.30 -10.34 -7.08
C GLY A 81 13.94 -9.06 -6.30
N ASP A 82 12.86 -8.37 -6.68
CA ASP A 82 12.43 -7.13 -6.07
C ASP A 82 11.40 -7.39 -4.96
N VAL A 83 11.57 -6.71 -3.83
CA VAL A 83 10.60 -6.67 -2.73
C VAL A 83 10.14 -5.22 -2.56
N VAL A 84 8.85 -5.01 -2.78
CA VAL A 84 8.29 -3.70 -3.10
C VAL A 84 7.37 -3.25 -1.98
N LEU A 85 7.59 -2.03 -1.48
CA LEU A 85 6.68 -1.34 -0.57
C LEU A 85 5.97 -0.21 -1.33
N ILE A 86 4.65 -0.31 -1.49
CA ILE A 86 3.82 0.79 -2.00
C ILE A 86 3.20 1.52 -0.80
N ASP A 87 3.64 2.74 -0.52
CA ASP A 87 3.08 3.60 0.54
C ASP A 87 2.54 4.90 -0.08
N CYS A 88 1.22 5.10 -0.14
CA CYS A 88 0.14 4.14 0.11
C CYS A 88 -0.92 4.19 -0.99
N ALA A 89 -1.71 3.12 -1.09
CA ALA A 89 -2.86 3.02 -1.99
C ALA A 89 -3.83 4.20 -1.84
N THR A 90 -3.94 4.78 -0.64
CA THR A 90 -4.76 5.97 -0.40
C THR A 90 -4.27 7.20 -1.14
N LEU A 91 -2.96 7.48 -1.12
CA LEU A 91 -2.42 8.64 -1.83
C LEU A 91 -2.34 8.40 -3.34
N TRP A 92 -2.13 7.15 -3.77
CA TRP A 92 -2.32 6.78 -5.17
C TRP A 92 -3.74 7.07 -5.64
N LEU A 93 -4.77 6.66 -4.89
CA LEU A 93 -6.16 6.92 -5.23
C LEU A 93 -6.47 8.42 -5.24
N THR A 94 -5.91 9.19 -4.31
CA THR A 94 -5.99 10.66 -4.34
C THR A 94 -5.40 11.22 -5.63
N ALA A 95 -4.21 10.78 -6.04
CA ALA A 95 -3.58 11.23 -7.27
C ALA A 95 -4.42 10.87 -8.52
N VAL A 96 -5.02 9.68 -8.56
CA VAL A 96 -5.95 9.25 -9.61
C VAL A 96 -7.17 10.19 -9.68
N VAL A 97 -7.80 10.48 -8.55
CA VAL A 97 -8.99 11.35 -8.49
C VAL A 97 -8.64 12.80 -8.85
N LEU A 98 -7.50 13.33 -8.40
CA LEU A 98 -7.07 14.69 -8.73
C LEU A 98 -6.66 14.85 -10.19
N ALA A 99 -6.21 13.77 -10.83
CA ALA A 99 -5.92 13.73 -12.27
C ALA A 99 -7.17 13.52 -13.14
N ASP A 100 -8.37 13.55 -12.55
CA ASP A 100 -9.66 13.31 -13.21
C ASP A 100 -9.72 11.98 -13.99
N ARG A 101 -8.98 10.98 -13.51
CA ARG A 101 -9.02 9.61 -14.05
C ARG A 101 -10.17 8.83 -13.42
N ASP A 102 -10.77 7.95 -14.21
CA ASP A 102 -11.75 6.97 -13.73
C ASP A 102 -11.08 6.05 -12.66
N PRO A 103 -11.54 6.08 -11.39
CA PRO A 103 -10.95 5.28 -10.32
C PRO A 103 -11.10 3.78 -10.53
N ASP A 104 -12.21 3.32 -11.11
CA ASP A 104 -12.47 1.89 -11.30
C ASP A 104 -11.57 1.31 -12.39
N ARG A 105 -11.41 2.07 -13.49
CA ARG A 105 -10.46 1.74 -14.55
C ARG A 105 -9.01 1.76 -14.04
N ALA A 106 -8.61 2.81 -13.34
CA ALA A 106 -7.26 2.91 -12.77
C ALA A 106 -6.97 1.77 -11.78
N THR A 107 -7.98 1.36 -10.99
CA THR A 107 -7.84 0.22 -10.08
C THR A 107 -7.71 -1.09 -10.86
N ALA A 108 -8.45 -1.28 -11.96
CA ALA A 108 -8.29 -2.45 -12.81
C ALA A 108 -6.90 -2.53 -13.45
N GLU A 109 -6.33 -1.38 -13.85
CA GLU A 109 -4.96 -1.27 -14.36
C GLU A 109 -3.93 -1.67 -13.28
N LEU A 110 -4.11 -1.21 -12.04
CA LEU A 110 -3.27 -1.61 -10.91
C LEU A 110 -3.37 -3.11 -10.62
N GLU A 111 -4.57 -3.67 -10.58
CA GLU A 111 -4.77 -5.11 -10.37
C GLU A 111 -4.11 -5.95 -11.47
N ALA A 112 -4.23 -5.52 -12.73
CA ALA A 112 -3.59 -6.18 -13.85
C ALA A 112 -2.07 -6.15 -13.75
N ALA A 113 -1.48 -5.03 -13.30
CA ALA A 113 -0.05 -4.92 -13.05
C ALA A 113 0.40 -5.82 -11.88
N LEU A 114 -0.35 -5.82 -10.78
CA LEU A 114 -0.10 -6.71 -9.63
C LEU A 114 -0.20 -8.20 -10.01
N GLY A 115 -1.06 -8.56 -10.95
CA GLY A 115 -1.17 -9.95 -11.44
C GLY A 115 -0.08 -10.39 -12.41
N LYS A 116 0.74 -9.46 -12.92
CA LYS A 116 1.81 -9.74 -13.90
C LYS A 116 3.22 -9.59 -13.32
N THR A 117 3.37 -8.79 -12.27
CA THR A 117 4.67 -8.58 -11.64
C THR A 117 5.14 -9.88 -10.98
N ALA A 118 6.43 -10.17 -11.10
CA ALA A 118 7.06 -11.27 -10.37
C ALA A 118 7.60 -10.82 -9.00
N ALA A 119 7.54 -9.52 -8.70
CA ALA A 119 8.04 -8.96 -7.46
C ALA A 119 7.10 -9.29 -6.29
N THR A 120 7.68 -9.42 -5.09
CA THR A 120 6.89 -9.51 -3.85
C THR A 120 6.41 -8.12 -3.47
N VAL A 121 5.10 -7.90 -3.35
CA VAL A 121 4.52 -6.57 -3.13
C VAL A 121 3.81 -6.46 -1.79
N VAL A 122 4.18 -5.46 -1.00
CA VAL A 122 3.48 -5.01 0.21
C VAL A 122 2.83 -3.66 -0.07
N ILE A 123 1.51 -3.56 0.10
CA ILE A 123 0.76 -2.32 -0.09
C ILE A 123 0.26 -1.81 1.24
N VAL A 124 0.56 -0.55 1.55
CA VAL A 124 -0.04 0.16 2.69
C VAL A 124 -1.33 0.84 2.24
N SER A 125 -2.37 0.80 3.06
CA SER A 125 -3.61 1.55 2.81
C SER A 125 -4.23 2.09 4.10
N ASN A 126 -4.96 3.21 4.01
CA ASN A 126 -5.75 3.71 5.13
C ASN A 126 -7.13 3.04 5.17
N GLU A 127 -7.58 2.72 6.38
CA GLU A 127 -9.01 2.50 6.65
C GLU A 127 -9.65 3.85 7.01
N THR A 128 -10.67 4.26 6.25
CA THR A 128 -11.33 5.57 6.36
C THR A 128 -12.84 5.47 6.61
N GLY A 129 -13.39 4.25 6.60
CA GLY A 129 -14.81 3.95 6.69
C GLY A 129 -15.35 3.74 8.11
N TRP A 130 -14.50 3.68 9.13
CA TRP A 130 -14.92 3.44 10.53
C TRP A 130 -15.39 4.70 11.28
N GLY A 131 -15.29 5.87 10.64
CA GLY A 131 -15.75 7.14 11.20
C GLY A 131 -17.17 7.52 10.79
N ILE A 132 -17.57 8.73 11.19
CA ILE A 132 -18.84 9.35 10.78
C ILE A 132 -18.84 9.61 9.27
N VAL A 133 -20.03 9.62 8.67
CA VAL A 133 -20.22 10.05 7.27
C VAL A 133 -19.82 11.54 7.13
N PRO A 134 -18.83 11.88 6.29
CA PRO A 134 -18.46 13.28 6.09
C PRO A 134 -19.62 14.14 5.58
N GLU A 135 -19.69 15.41 5.98
CA GLU A 135 -20.64 16.38 5.43
C GLU A 135 -20.26 16.81 4.01
N ASN A 136 -18.96 16.81 3.70
CA ASN A 136 -18.43 17.15 2.39
C ASN A 136 -18.67 16.02 1.37
N ALA A 137 -19.29 16.34 0.23
CA ALA A 137 -19.65 15.37 -0.81
C ALA A 137 -18.42 14.68 -1.43
N LEU A 138 -17.33 15.42 -1.67
CA LEU A 138 -16.08 14.87 -2.18
C LEU A 138 -15.46 13.90 -1.18
N ALA A 139 -15.45 14.26 0.11
CA ALA A 139 -14.96 13.38 1.17
C ALA A 139 -15.79 12.09 1.29
N ARG A 140 -17.12 12.16 1.19
CA ARG A 140 -17.98 10.95 1.13
C ARG A 140 -17.66 10.08 -0.07
N ARG A 141 -17.53 10.68 -1.26
CA ARG A 141 -17.17 9.96 -2.49
C ARG A 141 -15.83 9.27 -2.33
N PHE A 142 -14.81 10.00 -1.86
CA PHE A 142 -13.47 9.45 -1.66
C PHE A 142 -13.46 8.31 -0.65
N ARG A 143 -14.15 8.44 0.48
CA ARG A 143 -14.30 7.37 1.48
C ARG A 143 -14.87 6.09 0.85
N ASN A 144 -15.92 6.22 0.03
CA ASN A 144 -16.53 5.06 -0.62
C ASN A 144 -15.59 4.42 -1.65
N LEU A 145 -14.88 5.23 -2.45
CA LEU A 145 -13.86 4.75 -3.39
C LEU A 145 -12.70 4.05 -2.67
N GLN A 146 -12.22 4.61 -1.55
CA GLN A 146 -11.17 4.00 -0.74
C GLN A 146 -11.60 2.63 -0.18
N GLY A 147 -12.84 2.51 0.30
CA GLY A 147 -13.39 1.24 0.74
C GLY A 147 -13.47 0.21 -0.38
N ALA A 148 -13.89 0.62 -1.59
CA ALA A 148 -13.92 -0.25 -2.77
C ALA A 148 -12.51 -0.71 -3.17
N LEU A 149 -11.52 0.19 -3.17
CA LEU A 149 -10.12 -0.13 -3.43
C LEU A 149 -9.57 -1.12 -2.39
N ASN A 150 -9.80 -0.87 -1.09
CA ASN A 150 -9.35 -1.77 -0.02
C ASN A 150 -9.92 -3.17 -0.19
N ARG A 151 -11.21 -3.29 -0.53
CA ARG A 151 -11.85 -4.59 -0.78
C ARG A 151 -11.21 -5.32 -1.96
N ARG A 152 -11.04 -4.64 -3.09
CA ARG A 152 -10.43 -5.19 -4.31
C ARG A 152 -8.99 -5.67 -4.08
N LEU A 153 -8.18 -4.87 -3.40
CA LEU A 153 -6.81 -5.26 -3.01
C LEU A 153 -6.84 -6.43 -2.01
N ALA A 154 -7.71 -6.37 -1.00
CA ALA A 154 -7.83 -7.42 -0.01
C ALA A 154 -8.27 -8.74 -0.63
N GLU A 155 -9.18 -8.76 -1.61
CA GLU A 155 -9.62 -9.96 -2.32
C GLU A 155 -8.45 -10.69 -3.00
N ARG A 156 -7.53 -9.93 -3.61
CA ARG A 156 -6.36 -10.45 -4.34
C ARG A 156 -5.16 -10.79 -3.46
N ALA A 157 -4.94 -10.07 -2.36
CA ALA A 157 -3.80 -10.31 -1.48
C ALA A 157 -3.89 -11.70 -0.83
N ASP A 158 -2.78 -12.38 -0.57
CA ASP A 158 -2.81 -13.64 0.18
C ASP A 158 -2.67 -13.42 1.68
N LEU A 159 -2.07 -12.29 2.07
CA LEU A 159 -1.96 -11.84 3.44
C LEU A 159 -2.61 -10.46 3.59
N VAL A 160 -3.54 -10.31 4.52
CA VAL A 160 -4.16 -9.03 4.88
C VAL A 160 -3.99 -8.80 6.37
N VAL A 161 -3.36 -7.68 6.74
CA VAL A 161 -3.07 -7.34 8.14
C VAL A 161 -3.64 -5.96 8.43
N ALA A 162 -4.63 -5.89 9.33
CA ALA A 162 -5.04 -4.63 9.93
C ALA A 162 -4.08 -4.25 11.06
N VAL A 163 -3.82 -2.96 11.25
CA VAL A 163 -2.97 -2.48 12.35
C VAL A 163 -3.74 -1.49 13.21
N MET A 164 -3.73 -1.72 14.52
CA MET A 164 -4.37 -0.87 15.52
C MET A 164 -3.42 -0.68 16.70
N ALA A 165 -3.12 0.57 17.06
CA ALA A 165 -2.18 0.91 18.14
C ALA A 165 -0.80 0.20 18.01
N GLY A 166 -0.31 0.00 16.79
CA GLY A 166 0.93 -0.73 16.48
C GLY A 166 0.79 -2.25 16.49
N ILE A 167 -0.38 -2.78 16.84
CA ILE A 167 -0.62 -4.21 16.96
C ILE A 167 -1.14 -4.76 15.62
N PRO A 168 -0.47 -5.73 15.01
CA PRO A 168 -0.96 -6.41 13.82
C PRO A 168 -2.09 -7.38 14.14
N LEU A 169 -3.17 -7.29 13.37
CA LEU A 169 -4.33 -8.18 13.38
C LEU A 169 -4.42 -8.84 12.00
N VAL A 170 -4.09 -10.11 11.92
CA VAL A 170 -4.15 -10.87 10.66
C VAL A 170 -5.63 -11.13 10.33
N LEU A 171 -6.11 -10.55 9.23
CA LEU A 171 -7.49 -10.70 8.74
C LEU A 171 -7.62 -11.83 7.71
N LYS A 172 -6.54 -12.09 6.97
CA LYS A 172 -6.46 -13.18 5.99
C LYS A 172 -5.02 -13.65 5.91
N ASP A 173 -4.81 -14.97 5.91
CA ASP A 173 -3.52 -15.59 5.66
C ASP A 173 -3.73 -16.89 4.86
N ARG A 174 -3.40 -16.85 3.57
CA ARG A 174 -3.49 -17.99 2.66
C ARG A 174 -2.16 -18.71 2.45
N ARG A 175 -1.14 -18.39 3.25
CA ARG A 175 0.15 -19.10 3.17
C ARG A 175 -0.02 -20.58 3.54
N PRO A 176 0.68 -21.50 2.87
CA PRO A 176 0.66 -22.91 3.25
C PRO A 176 1.05 -23.09 4.71
N GLY A 177 0.17 -23.70 5.51
CA GLY A 177 0.40 -23.97 6.94
C GLY A 177 0.01 -22.86 7.91
N ALA A 178 -0.55 -21.74 7.44
CA ALA A 178 -1.16 -20.75 8.31
C ALA A 178 -2.38 -21.37 9.03
N ARG A 179 -2.46 -21.23 10.36
CA ARG A 179 -3.68 -21.60 11.10
C ARG A 179 -4.75 -20.52 10.85
N PRO A 180 -6.02 -20.93 10.65
CA PRO A 180 -7.12 -19.99 10.49
C PRO A 180 -7.31 -19.10 11.73
#